data_AF-A0A8J8JNG9-F1
#
_entry.id   AF-A0A8J8JNG9-F1
#
_cell.length_a   1.000
_cell.length_b   1.000
_cell.length_c   1.000
_cell.angle_alpha   90.00
_cell.angle_beta   90.00
_cell.angle_gamma   90.00
#
_symmetry.space_group_name_H-M   'P 1'
#
loop_
_entity.id
_entity.type
_entity.pdbx_description
1 polymer ?
#
loop_
_entity_poly.entity_id
_entity_poly.type
_entity_poly.pdbx_seq_one_letter_code
_entity_poly.pdbx_strand_id
1 'polypeptide(L)'
;MKTMINDCLEYFDCFEYRLRSKELSVSTKEGHELEKTLARRKLKPVLDQCARREIIQFINGELIRRGRTGEASLIRAVEEDGHDENIRVYTNSVSLLVAVRTFSTVSCLVQKLTEMGLMQEGGWR
;
A
#
# COMPACT_ATOMS: atom_id res chain seq x y z
N MET A 1 -1.65 8.23 -34.33
CA MET A 1 -0.73 7.91 -33.22
C MET A 1 -1.56 7.60 -31.99
N LYS A 2 -1.55 6.34 -31.53
CA LYS A 2 -2.12 5.99 -30.22
C LYS A 2 -1.17 6.51 -29.16
N THR A 3 -1.63 7.44 -28.34
CA THR A 3 -0.97 7.85 -27.09
C THR A 3 -0.81 6.57 -26.26
N MET A 4 0.42 6.03 -26.18
CA MET A 4 0.74 5.01 -25.19
C MET A 4 0.67 5.73 -23.84
N ILE A 5 -0.46 5.61 -23.17
CA ILE A 5 -0.55 5.97 -21.76
C ILE A 5 0.37 4.98 -21.05
N ASN A 6 1.54 5.46 -20.62
CA ASN A 6 2.42 4.74 -19.70
C ASN A 6 1.68 4.65 -18.35
N ASP A 7 0.70 3.75 -18.26
CA ASP A 7 0.00 3.47 -17.01
C ASP A 7 0.99 2.76 -16.07
N CYS A 8 1.53 3.52 -15.13
CA CYS A 8 2.27 2.97 -14.00
C CYS A 8 1.28 2.16 -13.16
N LEU A 9 1.31 0.83 -13.27
CA LEU A 9 0.47 -0.03 -12.45
C LEU A 9 1.07 -0.07 -11.05
N GLU A 10 0.36 0.52 -10.09
CA GLU A 10 0.67 0.43 -8.66
C GLU A 10 0.00 -0.81 -8.06
N TYR A 11 0.73 -1.55 -7.25
CA TYR A 11 0.21 -2.67 -6.46
C TYR A 11 0.30 -2.36 -4.96
N PHE A 12 -0.72 -2.81 -4.23
CA PHE A 12 -0.85 -2.62 -2.79
C PHE A 12 -1.17 -3.94 -2.09
N ASP A 13 -0.39 -4.28 -1.07
CA ASP A 13 -0.76 -5.29 -0.09
C ASP A 13 -1.65 -4.67 0.97
N CYS A 14 -2.90 -5.14 0.99
CA CYS A 14 -3.98 -4.61 1.80
C CYS A 14 -4.21 -5.52 2.99
N PHE A 15 -4.07 -4.96 4.20
CA PHE A 15 -4.33 -5.59 5.48
C PHE A 15 -5.61 -4.99 6.05
N GLU A 16 -6.69 -5.77 6.07
CA GLU A 16 -7.98 -5.29 6.53
C GLU A 16 -8.45 -6.04 7.77
N TYR A 17 -8.80 -5.25 8.79
CA TYR A 17 -9.45 -5.71 9.99
C TYR A 17 -10.92 -5.29 10.04
N ARG A 18 -11.84 -6.24 10.13
CA ARG A 18 -13.27 -5.98 10.34
C ARG A 18 -13.61 -5.96 11.83
N LEU A 19 -14.06 -4.81 12.31
CA LEU A 19 -14.28 -4.54 13.74
C LEU A 19 -15.31 -5.48 14.38
N ARG A 20 -16.40 -5.81 13.66
CA ARG A 20 -17.49 -6.64 14.19
C ARG A 20 -17.13 -8.13 14.24
N SER A 21 -16.59 -8.66 13.15
CA SER A 21 -16.27 -10.09 13.04
C SER A 21 -14.90 -10.44 13.60
N LYS A 22 -14.06 -9.44 13.91
CA LYS A 22 -12.65 -9.62 14.28
C LYS A 22 -11.86 -10.40 13.22
N GLU A 23 -12.33 -10.32 11.98
CA GLU A 23 -11.71 -10.96 10.82
C GLU A 23 -10.55 -10.10 10.35
N LEU A 24 -9.40 -10.73 10.13
CA LEU A 24 -8.23 -10.11 9.52
C LEU A 24 -8.01 -10.76 8.16
N SER A 25 -8.18 -9.98 7.10
CA SER A 25 -7.99 -10.41 5.72
C SER A 25 -6.79 -9.71 5.11
N VAL A 26 -6.11 -10.39 4.20
CA VAL A 26 -5.00 -9.83 3.45
C VAL A 26 -5.20 -10.14 1.98
N SER A 27 -4.97 -9.14 1.14
CA SER A 27 -5.12 -9.26 -0.31
C SER A 27 -4.19 -8.30 -1.01
N THR A 28 -3.67 -8.69 -2.16
CA THR A 28 -2.99 -7.78 -3.06
C THR A 28 -4.01 -7.16 -4.03
N LYS A 29 -3.86 -5.86 -4.33
CA LYS A 29 -4.74 -5.13 -5.24
C LYS A 29 -3.95 -4.21 -6.15
N GLU A 30 -4.40 -4.06 -7.38
CA GLU A 30 -3.98 -2.92 -8.20
C GLU A 30 -4.57 -1.62 -7.65
N GLY A 31 -3.89 -0.49 -7.88
CA GLY A 31 -4.33 0.81 -7.40
C GLY A 31 -5.77 1.13 -7.79
N HIS A 32 -6.16 0.82 -9.02
CA HIS A 32 -7.52 1.05 -9.50
C HIS A 32 -8.57 0.13 -8.81
N GLU A 33 -8.18 -1.08 -8.39
CA GLU A 33 -9.04 -2.00 -7.63
C GLU A 33 -9.17 -1.58 -6.16
N LEU A 34 -8.10 -1.04 -5.59
CA LEU A 34 -8.11 -0.43 -4.27
C LEU A 34 -9.09 0.75 -4.28
N GLU A 35 -8.98 1.69 -5.22
CA GLU A 35 -9.90 2.84 -5.33
C GLU A 35 -11.38 2.42 -5.47
N LYS A 36 -11.67 1.43 -6.31
CA LYS A 36 -13.02 0.83 -6.40
C LYS A 36 -13.48 0.28 -5.05
N THR A 37 -12.61 -0.39 -4.31
CA THR A 37 -12.91 -0.95 -2.99
C THR A 37 -13.20 0.16 -1.97
N LEU A 38 -12.37 1.21 -1.95
CA LEU A 38 -12.53 2.36 -1.05
C LEU A 38 -13.86 3.07 -1.30
N ALA A 39 -14.17 3.38 -2.56
CA ALA A 39 -15.40 4.04 -2.96
C ALA A 39 -16.65 3.21 -2.60
N ARG A 40 -16.66 1.92 -2.99
CA ARG A 40 -17.80 1.02 -2.73
C ARG A 40 -18.10 0.89 -1.23
N ARG A 41 -17.06 0.92 -0.40
CA ARG A 41 -17.16 0.68 1.05
C ARG A 41 -17.13 1.95 1.88
N LYS A 42 -17.04 3.12 1.24
CA LYS A 42 -16.93 4.43 1.88
C LYS A 42 -15.80 4.49 2.91
N LEU A 43 -14.67 3.85 2.59
CA LEU A 43 -13.45 3.91 3.40
C LEU A 43 -12.81 5.27 3.17
N LYS A 44 -12.57 6.02 4.26
CA LYS A 44 -12.00 7.36 4.21
C LYS A 44 -10.53 7.32 4.60
N PRO A 45 -9.66 8.13 3.97
CA PRO A 45 -8.27 8.24 4.38
C PRO A 45 -8.16 8.77 5.81
N VAL A 46 -7.25 8.20 6.59
CA VAL A 46 -6.88 8.71 7.91
C VAL A 46 -5.72 9.68 7.72
N LEU A 47 -5.98 10.97 7.90
CA LEU A 47 -4.99 12.04 7.72
C LEU A 47 -4.23 12.38 9.01
N ASP A 48 -4.84 12.10 10.16
CA ASP A 48 -4.22 12.30 11.46
C ASP A 48 -3.09 11.28 11.67
N GLN A 49 -1.89 11.78 11.97
CA GLN A 49 -0.70 10.94 12.08
C GLN A 49 -0.71 10.04 13.31
N CYS A 50 -1.29 10.52 14.42
CA CYS A 50 -1.41 9.71 15.63
C CYS A 50 -2.37 8.54 15.40
N ALA A 51 -3.56 8.81 14.86
CA ALA A 51 -4.55 7.79 14.53
C ALA A 51 -4.03 6.80 13.48
N ARG A 52 -3.29 7.27 12.46
CA ARG A 52 -2.60 6.39 11.51
C ARG A 52 -1.69 5.40 12.22
N ARG A 53 -0.79 5.91 13.08
CA ARG A 53 0.18 5.08 13.81
C ARG A 53 -0.51 4.04 14.68
N GLU A 54 -1.57 4.43 15.40
CA GLU A 54 -2.33 3.51 16.24
C GLU A 54 -3.00 2.39 15.42
N ILE A 55 -3.57 2.71 14.26
CA ILE A 55 -4.19 1.72 13.37
C ILE A 55 -3.14 0.76 12.81
N ILE A 56 -1.98 1.28 12.38
CA ILE A 56 -0.89 0.45 11.85
C ILE A 56 -0.39 -0.51 12.94
N GLN A 57 -0.11 0.00 14.14
CA GLN A 57 0.32 -0.81 15.28
C GLN A 57 -0.73 -1.87 15.66
N PHE A 58 -2.01 -1.50 15.64
CA PHE A 58 -3.11 -2.43 15.90
C PHE A 58 -3.15 -3.57 14.87
N ILE A 59 -3.08 -3.26 13.57
CA ILE A 59 -3.07 -4.29 12.53
C ILE A 59 -1.82 -5.17 12.63
N ASN A 60 -0.65 -4.59 12.87
CA ASN A 60 0.59 -5.33 13.11
C ASN A 60 0.45 -6.31 14.29
N GLY A 61 -0.10 -5.85 15.41
CA GLY A 61 -0.39 -6.71 16.56
C GLY A 61 -1.34 -7.86 16.21
N GLU A 62 -2.40 -7.57 15.46
CA GLU A 62 -3.37 -8.59 15.02
C GLU A 62 -2.80 -9.60 14.01
N LEU A 63 -1.84 -9.20 13.16
CA LEU A 63 -1.10 -10.08 12.27
C LEU A 63 -0.19 -11.03 13.08
N ILE A 64 0.63 -10.48 13.98
CA ILE A 64 1.54 -11.27 14.84
C ILE A 64 0.73 -12.26 15.68
N ARG A 65 -0.37 -11.81 16.29
CA ARG A 65 -1.24 -12.67 17.12
C ARG A 65 -1.83 -13.86 16.34
N ARG A 66 -1.97 -13.75 15.03
CA ARG A 66 -2.45 -14.83 14.15
C ARG A 66 -1.32 -15.62 13.48
N GLY A 67 -0.06 -15.41 13.89
CA GLY A 67 1.10 -16.10 13.31
C GLY A 67 1.50 -15.61 11.91
N ARG A 68 0.99 -14.44 11.50
CA ARG A 68 1.25 -13.82 10.18
C ARG A 68 2.42 -12.85 10.26
N THR A 69 3.57 -13.37 10.69
CA THR A 69 4.75 -12.55 10.99
C THR A 69 5.39 -11.97 9.74
N GLY A 70 5.36 -12.68 8.61
CA GLY A 70 5.90 -12.18 7.33
C GLY A 70 5.19 -10.92 6.85
N GLU A 71 3.86 -10.91 6.95
CA GLU A 71 3.03 -9.75 6.64
C GLU A 71 3.27 -8.57 7.58
N ALA A 72 3.42 -8.84 8.89
CA ALA A 72 3.75 -7.80 9.85
C ALA A 72 5.15 -7.20 9.60
N SER A 73 6.12 -8.02 9.20
CA SER A 73 7.45 -7.56 8.82
C SER A 73 7.43 -6.65 7.60
N LEU A 74 6.52 -6.88 6.63
CA LEU A 74 6.39 -5.99 5.47
C LEU A 74 5.98 -4.57 5.88
N ILE A 75 4.97 -4.44 6.73
CA ILE A 75 4.51 -3.13 7.22
C ILE A 75 5.65 -2.43 7.96
N ARG A 76 6.33 -3.16 8.86
CA ARG A 76 7.45 -2.61 9.63
C ARG A 76 8.63 -2.19 8.77
N ALA A 77 9.00 -2.97 7.77
CA ALA A 77 10.10 -2.63 6.88
C ALA A 77 9.85 -1.29 6.17
N VAL A 78 8.62 -1.05 5.69
CA VAL A 78 8.27 0.21 5.03
C VAL A 78 8.23 1.40 6.01
N GLU A 79 7.77 1.19 7.26
CA GLU A 79 7.85 2.21 8.32
C GLU A 79 9.32 2.53 8.70
N GLU A 80 10.15 1.50 8.88
CA GLU A 80 11.55 1.62 9.33
C GLU A 80 12.45 2.24 8.25
N ASP A 81 12.17 1.99 6.97
CA ASP A 81 12.86 2.61 5.83
C ASP A 81 12.50 4.10 5.63
N GLY A 82 11.59 4.65 6.43
CA GLY A 82 11.19 6.06 6.36
C GLY A 82 10.27 6.38 5.18
N HIS A 83 9.67 5.36 4.56
CA HIS A 83 8.79 5.47 3.41
C HIS A 83 7.31 5.50 3.82
N ASP A 84 6.95 6.34 4.79
CA ASP A 84 5.58 6.48 5.30
C ASP A 84 4.56 6.80 4.20
N GLU A 85 4.99 7.47 3.11
CA GLU A 85 4.17 7.75 1.94
C GLU A 85 3.69 6.49 1.19
N ASN A 86 4.39 5.37 1.37
CA ASN A 86 4.03 4.08 0.78
C ASN A 86 2.99 3.33 1.63
N ILE A 87 2.65 3.81 2.82
CA ILE A 87 1.61 3.23 3.67
C ILE A 87 0.38 4.14 3.67
N ARG A 88 -0.73 3.65 3.12
CA ARG A 88 -2.02 4.35 3.12
C ARG A 88 -2.96 3.69 4.13
N VAL A 89 -3.57 4.50 4.99
CA VAL A 89 -4.49 4.02 6.03
C VAL A 89 -5.88 4.56 5.76
N TYR A 90 -6.86 3.67 5.81
CA TYR A 90 -8.26 4.00 5.59
C TYR A 90 -9.15 3.40 6.67
N THR A 91 -10.25 4.07 6.97
CA THR A 91 -11.22 3.62 7.97
C THR A 91 -12.65 3.96 7.58
N ASN A 92 -13.58 3.16 8.10
CA ASN A 92 -14.98 3.51 8.23
C ASN A 92 -15.50 2.95 9.57
N SER A 93 -16.81 3.04 9.81
CA SER A 93 -17.40 2.57 11.07
C SER A 93 -17.31 1.06 11.32
N VAL A 94 -16.85 0.25 10.36
CA VAL A 94 -16.85 -1.21 10.45
C VAL A 94 -15.50 -1.86 10.11
N SER A 95 -14.54 -1.12 9.58
CA SER A 95 -13.28 -1.68 9.07
C SER A 95 -12.11 -0.70 9.18
N LEU A 96 -10.94 -1.26 9.45
CA LEU A 96 -9.63 -0.61 9.37
C LEU A 96 -8.86 -1.26 8.22
N LEU A 97 -8.27 -0.47 7.35
CA LEU A 97 -7.50 -0.94 6.21
C LEU A 97 -6.14 -0.23 6.18
N VAL A 98 -5.07 -1.01 6.18
CA VAL A 98 -3.70 -0.55 5.90
C VAL A 98 -3.31 -1.10 4.53
N ALA A 99 -2.94 -0.23 3.60
CA ALA A 99 -2.51 -0.60 2.26
C ALA A 99 -1.05 -0.17 2.09
N VAL A 100 -0.16 -1.15 1.91
CA VAL A 100 1.28 -0.94 1.70
C VAL A 100 1.57 -1.05 0.22
N ARG A 101 2.14 -0.02 -0.38
CA ARG A 101 2.57 -0.02 -1.79
C ARG A 101 3.77 -0.96 -1.95
N THR A 102 3.68 -1.94 -2.83
CA THR A 102 4.73 -2.95 -3.02
C THR A 102 5.41 -2.92 -4.37
N PHE A 103 4.71 -2.56 -5.44
CA PHE A 103 5.31 -2.47 -6.78
C PHE A 103 4.75 -1.31 -7.61
N SER A 104 5.62 -0.74 -8.45
CA SER A 104 5.26 0.04 -9.63
C SER A 104 5.93 -0.62 -10.84
N THR A 105 5.24 -0.80 -11.97
CA THR A 105 5.78 -1.49 -13.17
C THR A 105 7.15 -0.97 -13.62
N VAL A 106 7.89 -1.80 -14.36
CA VAL A 106 9.26 -1.52 -14.89
C VAL A 106 9.35 -0.17 -15.59
N SER A 107 8.29 0.30 -16.26
CA SER A 107 8.22 1.64 -16.86
C SER A 107 8.35 2.77 -15.83
N CYS A 108 7.75 2.61 -14.64
CA CYS A 108 7.90 3.54 -13.51
C CYS A 108 9.27 3.41 -12.83
N LEU A 109 9.82 2.19 -12.76
CA LEU A 109 11.18 1.97 -12.25
C LEU A 109 12.21 2.64 -13.18
N VAL A 110 12.08 2.46 -14.50
CA VAL A 110 12.93 3.10 -15.51
C VAL A 110 12.76 4.62 -15.44
N GLN A 111 11.53 5.13 -15.36
CA GLN A 111 11.30 6.58 -15.21
C GLN A 111 11.93 7.13 -13.92
N LYS A 112 11.75 6.48 -12.76
CA LYS A 112 12.38 6.90 -11.50
C LYS A 112 13.90 6.78 -11.55
N LEU A 113 14.44 5.70 -12.14
CA LEU A 113 15.89 5.55 -12.31
C LEU A 113 16.44 6.63 -13.26
N THR A 114 15.69 7.02 -14.28
CA THR A 114 16.05 8.14 -15.18
C THR A 114 15.96 9.49 -14.48
N GLU A 115 14.91 9.75 -13.68
CA GLU A 115 14.77 10.95 -12.85
C GLU A 115 15.87 11.06 -11.77
N MET A 116 16.36 9.92 -11.26
CA MET A 116 17.50 9.83 -10.34
C MET A 116 18.87 9.85 -11.06
N GLY A 117 18.90 9.92 -12.40
CA GLY A 117 20.13 9.95 -13.20
C GLY A 117 20.89 8.62 -13.29
N LEU A 118 20.28 7.51 -12.87
CA LEU A 118 20.86 6.16 -12.85
C LEU A 118 20.56 5.35 -14.14
N MET A 119 19.73 5.89 -15.04
CA MET A 119 19.49 5.37 -16.39
C MET A 119 19.35 6.54 -17.38
N GLN A 120 20.14 6.55 -18.46
CA GLN A 120 19.87 7.46 -19.58
C GLN A 120 18.97 6.78 -20.62
N GLU A 121 18.01 7.51 -21.17
CA GLU A 121 17.23 7.08 -22.34
C GLU A 121 18.16 6.92 -23.55
N GLY A 122 18.79 5.74 -23.71
CA GLY A 122 19.65 5.50 -24.87
C GLY A 122 20.79 4.48 -24.76
N GLY A 123 20.54 3.31 -24.17
CA GLY A 123 21.35 2.12 -24.46
C GLY A 123 22.46 1.77 -23.45
N TRP A 124 22.63 0.46 -23.28
CA TRP A 124 23.75 -0.14 -22.55
C TRP A 124 25.04 0.09 -23.36
N ARG A 125 26.10 0.58 -22.71
CA ARG A 125 27.47 0.47 -23.25
C ARG A 125 28.04 -0.90 -22.92
#